data_AF-A0A383E697-F1
#
_entry.id   AF-A0A383E697-F1
#
_cell.length_a   1.000
_cell.length_b   1.000
_cell.length_c   1.000
_cell.angle_alpha   90.00
_cell.angle_beta   90.00
_cell.angle_gamma   90.00
#
_symmetry.space_group_name_H-M   'P 1'
#
loop_
_entity.id
_entity.type
_entity.pdbx_description
1 polymer ?
#
loop_
_entity_poly.entity_id
_entity_poly.type
_entity_poly.pdbx_seq_one_letter_code
_entity_poly.pdbx_strand_id
1 'polypeptide(L)' 'MSVPEKETTSEKPYHCPACKKPMRRIEGKKGLFWGCTGYPECETTLHDDNGKPLAQSDERYRCPICTRRL' A
#
# COMPACT_ATOMS: atom_id res chain seq x y z
N MET A 1 7.21 1.34 -37.04
CA MET A 1 6.27 0.83 -36.01
C MET A 1 7.07 0.43 -34.78
N SER A 2 7.25 1.32 -33.81
CA SER A 2 7.79 0.98 -32.48
C SER A 2 7.34 2.08 -31.53
N VAL A 3 6.12 1.93 -30.99
CA VAL A 3 5.65 2.78 -29.90
C VAL A 3 6.25 2.16 -28.64
N PRO A 4 7.19 2.81 -27.94
CA PRO A 4 7.69 2.29 -26.66
C PRO A 4 6.52 2.30 -25.68
N GLU A 5 6.20 1.10 -25.20
CA GLU A 5 5.12 0.82 -24.28
C GLU A 5 5.32 1.63 -22.99
N LYS A 6 4.49 2.67 -22.84
CA LYS A 6 4.30 3.40 -21.60
C LYS A 6 3.72 2.43 -20.56
N GLU A 7 4.58 1.75 -19.82
CA GLU A 7 4.19 1.18 -18.54
C GLU A 7 4.16 2.31 -17.48
N THR A 8 3.18 3.20 -17.62
CA THR A 8 2.78 4.10 -16.55
C THR A 8 1.99 3.27 -15.53
N THR A 9 2.71 2.51 -14.72
CA THR A 9 2.20 1.72 -13.59
C THR A 9 1.62 2.65 -12.54
N SER A 10 0.39 3.12 -12.76
CA SER A 10 -0.31 4.07 -11.90
C SER A 10 -1.84 3.98 -12.01
N GLU A 11 -2.43 2.82 -12.28
CA GLU A 11 -3.91 2.71 -12.37
C GLU A 11 -4.51 1.46 -11.69
N LYS A 12 -3.82 0.83 -10.74
CA LYS A 12 -4.50 -0.05 -9.78
C LYS A 12 -4.85 0.76 -8.53
N PRO A 13 -6.13 1.07 -8.27
CA PRO A 13 -6.54 1.71 -7.03
C PRO A 13 -6.30 0.72 -5.89
N TYR A 14 -5.20 0.89 -5.16
CA TYR A 14 -4.97 0.14 -3.93
C TYR A 14 -5.90 0.69 -2.84
N HIS A 15 -6.57 -0.20 -2.12
CA HIS A 15 -7.55 0.19 -1.12
C HIS A 15 -6.87 0.21 0.25
N CYS A 16 -7.17 1.25 1.05
CA CYS A 16 -6.67 1.38 2.40
C CYS A 16 -7.26 0.29 3.31
N PRO A 17 -6.46 -0.41 4.13
CA PRO A 17 -6.98 -1.43 5.04
C PRO A 17 -7.88 -0.86 6.15
N ALA A 18 -7.68 0.41 6.53
CA ALA A 18 -8.42 1.06 7.61
C ALA A 18 -9.81 1.55 7.17
N CYS A 19 -9.93 2.14 5.98
CA CYS A 19 -11.16 2.79 5.54
C CYS A 19 -11.70 2.29 4.19
N LYS A 20 -11.01 1.35 3.53
CA LYS A 20 -11.31 0.83 2.18
C LYS A 20 -11.36 1.88 1.07
N LYS A 21 -11.02 3.14 1.35
CA LYS A 21 -10.90 4.20 0.35
C LYS A 21 -9.66 3.96 -0.52
N PRO A 22 -9.65 4.44 -1.78
CA PRO A 22 -8.48 4.34 -2.63
C PRO A 22 -7.29 5.09 -2.01
N MET A 23 -6.10 4.59 -2.29
CA MET A 23 -4.84 5.22 -1.92
C MET A 23 -4.18 5.78 -3.17
N ARG A 24 -3.49 6.90 -3.00
CA ARG A 24 -2.71 7.56 -4.04
C ARG A 24 -1.23 7.41 -3.75
N ARG A 25 -0.43 7.14 -4.78
CA ARG A 25 1.03 7.20 -4.68
C ARG A 25 1.46 8.66 -4.70
N ILE A 26 2.24 9.05 -3.71
CA ILE A 26 2.78 10.39 -3.50
C ILE A 26 4.29 10.26 -3.50
N GLU A 27 4.94 11.01 -4.38
CA GLU A 27 6.40 11.14 -4.39
C GLU A 27 6.80 12.26 -3.45
N GLY A 28 7.49 11.90 -2.36
CA GLY A 28 8.05 12.86 -1.41
C GLY A 28 9.56 13.00 -1.57
N LYS A 29 10.13 14.01 -0.90
CA LYS A 29 11.59 14.25 -0.87
C LYS A 29 12.42 13.06 -0.36
N LYS A 30 11.81 12.15 0.41
CA LYS A 30 12.46 10.97 1.02
C LYS A 30 12.14 9.66 0.29
N GLY A 31 11.35 9.69 -0.78
CA GLY A 31 10.90 8.51 -1.52
C GLY A 31 9.40 8.50 -1.79
N LEU A 32 8.97 7.45 -2.48
CA LEU A 32 7.58 7.19 -2.83
C LEU A 32 6.83 6.61 -1.60
N PHE A 33 5.61 7.07 -1.38
CA PHE A 33 4.73 6.55 -0.34
C PHE A 33 3.27 6.60 -0.81
N TRP A 34 2.42 5.79 -0.21
CA TRP A 34 0.99 5.76 -0.52
C TRP A 34 0.21 6.48 0.57
N GLY A 35 -0.49 7.55 0.21
CA GLY A 35 -1.39 8.27 1.11
C GLY A 35 -2.84 7.88 0.86
N CYS A 36 -3.62 7.69 1.92
CA CYS A 36 -5.06 7.53 1.77
C CYS A 36 -5.72 8.82 1.26
N THR A 37 -6.67 8.71 0.32
CA THR A 37 -7.46 9.86 -0.16
C THR A 37 -8.52 10.32 0.84
N GLY A 38 -8.72 9.55 1.92
CA GLY A 38 -9.71 9.81 2.95
C GLY A 38 -9.32 10.85 4.00
N TYR A 39 -8.15 11.50 3.91
CA TYR A 39 -7.73 12.55 4.84
C TYR A 39 -8.74 13.72 4.84
N PRO A 40 -9.21 14.24 5.99
CA PRO A 40 -8.75 14.01 7.37
C PRO A 40 -9.37 12.81 8.09
N GLU A 41 -10.38 12.15 7.53
CA GLU A 41 -11.05 11.00 8.16
C GLU A 41 -10.16 9.74 8.23
N CYS A 42 -9.14 9.66 7.38
CA CYS A 42 -8.17 8.57 7.37
C CYS A 42 -6.77 9.11 7.05
N GLU A 43 -5.94 9.23 8.08
CA GLU A 43 -4.52 9.63 8.00
C GLU A 43 -3.57 8.46 7.70
N THR A 44 -4.12 7.32 7.24
CA THR A 44 -3.32 6.14 6.94
C THR A 44 -2.38 6.42 5.77
N THR A 45 -1.09 6.20 6.00
CA THR A 45 -0.04 6.23 4.99
C THR A 45 0.68 4.89 5.00
N LEU A 46 1.09 4.43 3.83
CA LEU A 46 1.81 3.18 3.64
C LEU A 46 3.09 3.47 2.87
N HIS A 47 4.14 2.71 3.14
CA HIS A 47 5.36 2.78 2.33
C HIS A 47 5.13 2.12 0.98
N ASP A 48 5.73 2.70 -0.07
CA ASP A 48 5.83 2.06 -1.37
C ASP A 48 6.96 1.03 -1.33
N ASP A 49 6.64 -0.23 -1.60
CA ASP A 49 7.60 -1.29 -1.86
C ASP A 49 7.42 -1.74 -3.32
N ASN A 50 8.31 -1.24 -4.18
CA ASN A 50 8.36 -1.57 -5.60
C ASN A 50 7.01 -1.37 -6.34
N GLY A 51 6.33 -0.24 -6.08
CA GLY A 51 5.05 0.10 -6.71
C GLY A 51 3.81 -0.53 -6.07
N LYS A 52 3.95 -1.13 -4.88
CA LYS A 52 2.84 -1.66 -4.08
C LYS A 52 2.80 -0.99 -2.71
N PRO A 53 1.62 -0.55 -2.22
CA PRO A 53 1.46 -0.18 -0.83
C PRO A 53 1.57 -1.42 0.04
N LEU A 54 2.50 -1.40 0.99
CA LEU A 54 2.61 -2.42 2.03
C LEU A 54 1.45 -2.32 3.02
N ALA A 55 0.25 -2.72 2.61
CA ALA A 55 -0.95 -2.69 3.44
C ALA A 55 -1.09 -3.93 4.36
N GLN A 56 -0.51 -5.05 3.96
CA GLN A 56 -0.71 -6.32 4.65
C GLN A 56 0.57 -6.71 5.39
N SER A 57 0.49 -6.68 6.72
CA SER A 57 1.15 -7.68 7.53
C SER A 57 0.67 -9.04 7.04
N ASP A 58 1.57 -9.75 6.36
CA ASP A 58 1.45 -11.14 5.94
C ASP A 58 0.69 -11.95 7.03
N GLU A 59 -0.33 -12.71 6.64
CA GLU A 59 -1.02 -13.70 7.49
C GLU A 59 -0.08 -14.81 8.00
N ARG A 60 1.23 -14.71 7.71
CA ARG A 60 2.33 -15.48 8.28
C ARG A 60 2.94 -14.90 9.55
N TYR A 61 2.41 -13.84 10.16
CA TYR A 61 2.76 -13.52 11.55
C TYR A 61 1.98 -14.40 12.54
N ARG A 62 2.22 -15.71 12.46
CA ARG A 62 1.87 -16.64 13.53
C ARG A 62 2.87 -16.39 14.66
N CYS A 63 2.46 -15.64 15.68
CA CYS A 63 3.29 -15.35 16.85
C CYS A 63 3.88 -16.67 17.40
N PRO A 64 5.21 -16.90 17.32
CA PRO A 64 5.83 -18.13 17.79
C PRO A 64 5.92 -18.22 19.33
N ILE A 65 5.35 -17.26 20.06
CA ILE A 65 5.35 -17.23 21.53
C ILE A 65 4.04 -17.81 22.12
N CYS A 66 2.94 -17.85 21.35
CA CYS A 66 1.61 -18.27 21.85
C CYS A 66 0.97 -19.42 21.06
N THR A 67 1.74 -20.45 20.75
CA THR A 67 1.25 -21.74 20.22
C THR A 67 0.58 -22.61 21.30
N ARG A 68 -0.50 -22.11 21.94
CA ARG A 68 -1.34 -22.93 22.82
C ARG A 68 -2.83 -22.66 22.62
N ARG A 69 -3.47 -23.51 21.81
CA ARG A 69 -4.84 -23.98 22.04
C ARG A 69 -4.70 -25.50 22.16
N LEU A 70 -4.95 -26.02 23.37
CA LEU A 70 -5.00 -27.42 23.80
C LEU A 70 -4.21 -28.43 22.95
#